data_AF-A0A8E2I753-F1
#
_entry.id   AF-A0A8E2I753-F1
#
_cell.length_a   1.000
_cell.length_b   1.000
_cell.length_c   1.000
_cell.angle_alpha   90.00
_cell.angle_beta   90.00
_cell.angle_gamma   90.00
#
_symmetry.space_group_name_H-M   'P 1'
#
loop_
_entity.id
_entity.type
_entity.pdbx_description
1 polymer ?
#
loop_
_entity_poly.entity_id
_entity_poly.type
_entity_poly.pdbx_seq_one_letter_code
_entity_poly.pdbx_strand_id
1 'polypeptide(L)' 'MDKKYNEESLKVAGKHYQTKDYQGNDQTSTGLAITHEQVSDAYIEGEINAVLDNERTEIPHKGYESE' A
#
# COMPACT_ATOMS: atom_id res chain seq x y z
N MET A 1 1.19 -18.44 -29.55
CA MET A 1 0.11 -18.34 -28.54
C MET A 1 -0.11 -16.86 -28.30
N ASP A 2 -1.16 -16.28 -28.86
CA ASP A 2 -1.54 -14.90 -28.56
C ASP A 2 -2.13 -14.87 -27.15
N LYS A 3 -1.43 -14.22 -26.23
CA LYS A 3 -1.89 -14.05 -24.85
C LYS A 3 -3.02 -13.03 -24.88
N LYS A 4 -4.28 -13.50 -24.90
CA LYS A 4 -5.44 -12.61 -24.69
C LYS A 4 -5.41 -12.13 -23.24
N TYR A 5 -5.00 -10.89 -23.04
CA TYR A 5 -5.04 -10.25 -21.74
C TYR A 5 -6.49 -9.91 -21.38
N ASN A 6 -6.84 -10.14 -20.12
CA ASN A 6 -8.12 -9.72 -19.58
C ASN A 6 -8.09 -8.19 -19.39
N GLU A 7 -8.99 -7.48 -20.08
CA GLU A 7 -9.07 -6.01 -20.03
C GLU A 7 -9.33 -5.47 -18.62
N GLU A 8 -10.13 -6.17 -17.82
CA GLU A 8 -10.39 -5.78 -16.42
C GLU A 8 -9.14 -5.92 -15.56
N SER A 9 -8.34 -6.96 -15.78
CA SER A 9 -7.06 -7.12 -15.10
C SER A 9 -6.08 -6.00 -15.47
N LEU A 10 -6.07 -5.57 -16.73
CA LEU A 10 -5.23 -4.44 -17.18
C LEU A 10 -5.67 -3.12 -16.53
N LYS A 11 -6.98 -2.89 -16.36
CA LYS A 11 -7.51 -1.70 -15.67
C LYS A 11 -7.04 -1.63 -14.21
N VAL A 12 -7.08 -2.76 -13.50
CA VAL A 12 -6.62 -2.84 -12.11
C VAL A 12 -5.09 -2.63 -12.04
N ALA A 13 -4.33 -3.31 -12.89
CA ALA A 13 -2.87 -3.21 -12.90
C ALA A 13 -2.33 -1.80 -13.25
N GLY A 14 -3.06 -1.06 -14.09
CA GLY A 14 -2.70 0.31 -14.47
C GLY A 14 -3.30 1.40 -13.57
N LYS A 15 -4.10 1.04 -12.57
CA LYS A 15 -4.74 2.02 -11.69
C LYS A 15 -3.72 2.67 -10.78
N HIS A 16 -3.74 3.99 -10.74
CA HIS A 16 -2.97 4.80 -9.79
C HIS A 16 -3.95 5.50 -8.85
N TYR A 17 -3.46 5.88 -7.67
CA TYR A 17 -4.25 6.66 -6.72
C TYR A 17 -4.81 7.94 -7.37
N GLN A 18 -6.08 8.22 -7.09
CA GLN A 18 -6.76 9.47 -7.42
C GLN A 18 -7.51 9.97 -6.19
N THR A 19 -7.66 11.30 -6.02
CA THR A 19 -8.35 11.88 -4.86
C THR A 19 -9.77 11.32 -4.62
N LYS A 20 -10.49 10.97 -5.69
CA LYS A 20 -11.82 10.36 -5.59
C LYS A 20 -11.83 8.95 -4.96
N ASP A 21 -10.68 8.28 -4.90
CA ASP A 21 -10.58 6.93 -4.35
C ASP A 21 -10.84 6.92 -2.83
N TYR A 22 -10.70 8.06 -2.14
CA TYR A 22 -11.18 8.26 -0.77
C TYR A 22 -12.70 8.06 -0.60
N GLN A 23 -13.46 8.27 -1.67
CA GLN A 23 -14.92 8.10 -1.69
C GLN A 23 -15.32 6.77 -2.36
N GLY A 24 -14.33 5.97 -2.79
CA GLY A 24 -14.55 4.70 -3.46
C GLY A 24 -14.92 3.59 -2.48
N ASN A 25 -15.88 2.76 -2.88
CA ASN A 25 -16.38 1.63 -2.07
C ASN A 25 -15.82 0.27 -2.54
N ASP A 26 -14.99 0.24 -3.58
CA ASP A 26 -14.32 -0.98 -4.03
C ASP A 26 -12.97 -1.16 -3.35
N GLN A 27 -12.59 -2.42 -3.15
CA GLN A 27 -11.35 -2.79 -2.46
C GLN A 27 -10.09 -2.13 -3.03
N THR A 28 -10.03 -1.92 -4.35
CA THR A 28 -8.84 -1.31 -4.98
C THR A 28 -8.78 0.18 -4.64
N SER A 29 -9.89 0.91 -4.74
CA SER A 29 -9.97 2.32 -4.32
C SER A 29 -9.64 2.49 -2.84
N THR A 30 -10.25 1.68 -1.98
CA THR A 30 -9.99 1.73 -0.52
C THR A 30 -8.52 1.44 -0.22
N GLY A 31 -7.92 0.43 -0.86
CA GLY A 31 -6.50 0.10 -0.67
C GLY A 31 -5.56 1.22 -1.11
N LEU A 32 -5.83 1.85 -2.27
CA LEU A 32 -5.05 2.99 -2.77
C LEU A 32 -5.17 4.22 -1.86
N ALA A 33 -6.36 4.47 -1.31
CA ALA A 33 -6.58 5.57 -0.38
C ALA A 33 -5.83 5.35 0.94
N ILE A 34 -5.91 4.14 1.52
CA ILE A 34 -5.22 3.78 2.76
C ILE A 34 -3.70 3.92 2.62
N THR A 35 -3.10 3.41 1.53
CA THR A 35 -1.64 3.52 1.37
C THR A 35 -1.20 4.96 1.09
N HIS A 36 -2.02 5.76 0.44
CA HIS A 36 -1.76 7.20 0.28
C HIS A 36 -1.78 7.94 1.63
N GLU A 37 -2.72 7.61 2.52
CA GLU A 37 -2.74 8.12 3.90
C GLU A 37 -1.49 7.69 4.67
N GLN A 38 -1.18 6.39 4.69
CA GLN A 38 0.01 5.87 5.39
C GLN A 38 1.31 6.57 4.98
N VAL A 39 1.50 6.82 3.68
CA VAL A 39 2.67 7.55 3.16
C VAL A 39 2.65 9.01 3.62
N SER A 40 1.48 9.65 3.61
CA SER A 40 1.32 11.04 4.03
C SER A 40 1.55 11.20 5.54
N ASP A 41 0.98 10.31 6.34
CA ASP A 41 1.15 10.27 7.80
C ASP A 41 2.63 10.04 8.14
N ALA A 42 3.30 9.09 7.47
CA ALA A 42 4.73 8.86 7.67
C ALA A 42 5.59 10.09 7.32
N TYR A 43 5.19 10.86 6.30
CA TYR A 43 5.89 12.08 5.90
C TYR A 43 5.67 13.25 6.89
N ILE A 44 4.46 13.40 7.42
CA ILE A 44 4.09 14.51 8.30
C ILE A 44 4.44 14.24 9.76
N GLU A 45 4.12 13.04 10.26
CA GLU A 45 4.25 12.66 11.67
C GLU A 45 5.53 11.87 11.96
N GLY A 46 6.20 11.36 10.92
CA GLY A 46 7.30 10.41 11.04
C GLY A 46 6.82 8.95 11.04
N GLU A 47 7.75 8.00 11.12
CA GLU A 47 7.45 6.57 10.99
C GLU A 47 6.53 6.04 12.11
N ILE A 48 5.37 5.49 11.74
CA ILE A 48 4.50 4.75 12.64
C ILE A 48 5.07 3.34 12.80
N ASN A 49 5.92 3.15 13.82
CA ASN A 49 6.36 1.82 14.20
C ASN A 49 5.18 1.02 14.76
N ALA A 50 4.99 -0.21 14.28
CA ALA A 50 4.01 -1.13 14.84
C ALA A 50 4.38 -1.40 16.31
N VAL A 51 3.62 -0.85 17.25
CA VAL A 51 3.79 -1.15 18.68
C VAL A 51 3.22 -2.54 18.91
N LEU A 52 4.06 -3.57 18.84
CA LEU A 52 3.76 -4.88 19.41
C LEU A 52 3.73 -4.72 20.94
N ASP A 53 2.75 -5.37 21.59
CA ASP A 53 2.50 -5.27 23.02
C ASP A 53 3.80 -5.31 23.86
N ASN A 54 4.04 -4.22 24.59
CA ASN A 54 4.95 -4.07 25.74
C ASN A 54 6.45 -4.33 25.65
N GLU A 55 7.02 -4.59 24.47
CA GLU A 55 8.48 -4.51 24.31
C GLU A 55 8.81 -3.63 23.12
N ARG A 56 9.39 -2.44 23.38
CA ARG A 56 10.07 -1.63 22.37
C ARG A 56 11.27 -2.41 21.86
N THR A 57 11.01 -3.42 21.05
CA THR A 57 11.99 -4.06 20.20
C THR A 57 11.97 -3.27 18.90
N GLU A 58 13.01 -2.45 18.71
CA GLU A 58 13.29 -1.88 17.40
C GLU A 58 13.41 -3.05 16.43
N ILE A 59 12.48 -3.18 15.48
CA ILE A 59 12.60 -4.19 14.42
C ILE A 59 13.83 -3.79 13.61
N PRO A 60 14.87 -4.63 13.52
CA PRO A 60 16.04 -4.28 12.72
C PRO A 60 15.60 -4.08 11.27
N HIS A 61 15.93 -2.93 10.68
CA HIS A 61 15.75 -2.67 9.25
C HIS A 61 16.80 -3.45 8.44
N LYS A 62 16.94 -4.75 8.71
CA LYS A 62 17.71 -5.65 7.87
C LYS A 62 16.76 -6.11 6.78
N GLY A 63 16.88 -5.49 5.60
CA GLY A 63 16.17 -5.97 4.41
C GLY A 63 16.40 -7.48 4.22
N TYR A 64 15.46 -8.16 3.59
CA TYR A 64 15.63 -9.54 3.18
C TYR A 64 16.92 -9.67 2.35
N GLU A 65 18.01 -10.14 2.95
CA GLU A 65 19.14 -10.62 2.19
C GLU A 65 18.64 -11.87 1.47
N SER A 66 18.59 -11.79 0.14
CA SER A 66 18.34 -12.95 -0.71
C SER A 66 19.43 -13.98 -0.43
N GLU A 67 19.04 -15.17 0.04
CA GLU A 67 19.90 -16.37 -0.02
C GLU A 67 20.19 -16.77 -1.47
#